data_AF-A0A3N5W685-F1
#
_entry.id   AF-A0A3N5W685-F1
#
_cell.length_a   1.000
_cell.length_b   1.000
_cell.length_c   1.000
_cell.angle_alpha   90.00
_cell.angle_beta   90.00
_cell.angle_gamma   90.00
#
_symmetry.space_group_name_H-M   'P 1'
#
loop_
_entity.id
_entity.type
_entity.pdbx_description
1 polymer ?
#
loop_
_entity_poly.entity_id
_entity_poly.type
_entity_poly.pdbx_seq_one_letter_code
_entity_poly.pdbx_strand_id
1 'polypeptide(L)'
;MTYLLDTNVCIAAMRGNPVVVQALATRSPEDCAVSMVSVFELFAGVFRCNDPEREGLKVSTFLEPFHLLPFDWDSALKTAEIRFQLEKN
;
A
#
# COMPACT_ATOMS: atom_id res chain seq x y z
N MET A 1 7.26 13.75 0.44
CA MET A 1 7.02 12.30 0.63
C MET A 1 7.79 11.78 1.83
N THR A 2 7.07 11.44 2.89
CA THR A 2 7.62 11.10 4.22
C THR A 2 7.09 9.76 4.74
N TYR A 3 5.96 9.28 4.21
CA TYR A 3 5.28 8.08 4.67
C TYR A 3 5.05 7.08 3.53
N LEU A 4 5.47 5.83 3.74
CA LEU A 4 5.10 4.70 2.88
C LEU A 4 4.01 3.90 3.59
N LEU A 5 2.82 3.82 2.98
CA LEU A 5 1.67 3.13 3.54
C LEU A 5 1.79 1.62 3.27
N ASP A 6 1.64 0.83 4.32
CA ASP A 6 1.55 -0.63 4.23
C ASP A 6 0.14 -1.07 3.76
N THR A 7 0.05 -2.27 3.22
CA THR A 7 -1.19 -2.86 2.68
C THR A 7 -2.30 -2.90 3.73
N ASN A 8 -1.97 -3.21 4.99
CA ASN A 8 -2.94 -3.23 6.09
C ASN A 8 -3.51 -1.82 6.40
N VAL A 9 -2.72 -0.76 6.27
CA VAL A 9 -3.14 0.63 6.47
C VAL A 9 -4.10 1.03 5.37
N CYS A 10 -3.78 0.69 4.11
CA CYS A 10 -4.66 0.91 2.96
C CYS A 10 -6.02 0.22 3.16
N ILE A 11 -6.01 -1.05 3.56
CA ILE A 11 -7.23 -1.82 3.84
C ILE A 11 -8.03 -1.20 5.00
N ALA A 12 -7.35 -0.83 6.10
CA ALA A 12 -8.00 -0.24 7.26
C ALA A 12 -8.65 1.11 6.94
N ALA A 13 -7.97 1.96 6.17
CA ALA A 13 -8.50 3.23 5.68
C ALA A 13 -9.75 3.02 4.82
N MET A 14 -9.68 2.12 3.83
CA MET A 14 -10.82 1.76 2.97
C MET A 14 -11.99 1.10 3.71
N ARG A 15 -11.74 0.53 4.89
CA ARG A 15 -12.79 -0.01 5.79
C ARG A 15 -13.31 1.03 6.79
N GLY A 16 -12.84 2.28 6.71
CA GLY A 16 -13.28 3.36 7.58
C GLY A 16 -12.78 3.25 9.02
N ASN A 17 -11.61 2.63 9.24
CA ASN A 17 -11.02 2.61 10.58
C ASN A 17 -10.77 4.06 11.04
N PRO A 18 -11.38 4.52 12.15
CA PRO A 18 -11.40 5.93 12.51
C PRO A 18 -10.00 6.47 12.84
N VAL A 19 -9.15 5.65 13.46
CA VAL A 19 -7.78 6.03 13.84
C VAL A 19 -6.93 6.23 12.59
N VAL A 20 -7.01 5.30 11.64
CA VAL A 20 -6.24 5.38 10.38
C VAL A 20 -6.74 6.53 9.51
N VAL A 21 -8.05 6.68 9.37
CA VAL A 21 -8.64 7.78 8.59
C VAL A 21 -8.25 9.14 9.19
N GLN A 22 -8.34 9.30 10.52
CA GLN A 22 -7.92 10.54 11.17
C GLN A 22 -6.42 10.81 10.96
N ALA A 23 -5.57 9.79 11.09
CA ALA A 23 -4.13 9.95 10.85
C ALA A 23 -3.82 10.37 9.40
N LEU A 24 -4.47 9.75 8.42
CA LEU A 24 -4.31 10.12 7.01
C LEU A 24 -4.86 11.53 6.72
N ALA A 25 -5.99 11.91 7.33
CA ALA A 25 -6.58 13.24 7.16
C ALA A 25 -5.69 14.38 7.70
N THR A 26 -4.79 14.08 8.64
CA THR A 26 -3.81 15.07 9.15
C THR A 26 -2.55 15.20 8.30
N ARG A 27 -2.46 14.47 7.18
CA ARG A 27 -1.28 14.43 6.30
C ARG A 27 -1.65 14.91 4.90
N SER A 28 -0.70 15.57 4.23
CA SER A 28 -0.83 15.81 2.80
C SER A 28 -0.77 14.49 2.04
N PRO A 29 -1.63 14.25 1.04
CA PRO A 29 -1.50 13.08 0.16
C PRO A 29 -0.14 12.99 -0.54
N GLU A 30 0.47 14.13 -0.89
CA GLU A 30 1.82 14.22 -1.49
C GLU A 30 2.94 13.73 -0.55
N ASP A 31 2.66 13.69 0.76
CA ASP A 31 3.58 13.11 1.73
C ASP A 31 3.43 11.60 1.90
N CYS A 32 2.41 11.00 1.28
CA CYS A 32 2.11 9.59 1.38
C CYS A 32 2.36 8.88 0.04
N ALA A 33 2.86 7.65 0.14
CA ALA A 33 3.10 6.79 -0.99
C ALA A 33 2.68 5.36 -0.72
N VAL A 34 2.51 4.60 -1.79
CA VAL A 34 2.19 3.17 -1.76
C VAL A 34 3.17 2.44 -2.67
N SER A 35 3.79 1.38 -2.17
CA SER A 35 4.67 0.52 -2.98
C SER A 35 3.85 -0.28 -3.98
N MET A 36 4.38 -0.50 -5.19
CA MET A 36 3.77 -1.42 -6.16
C MET A 36 3.63 -2.86 -5.63
N VAL A 37 4.41 -3.25 -4.62
CA VAL A 37 4.21 -4.51 -3.89
C VAL A 37 2.85 -4.51 -3.16
N SER A 38 2.54 -3.43 -2.43
CA SER A 38 1.25 -3.28 -1.76
C SER A 38 0.09 -3.14 -2.74
N VAL A 39 0.30 -2.45 -3.87
CA VAL A 39 -0.68 -2.40 -4.97
C VAL A 39 -0.99 -3.82 -5.48
N PHE A 40 0.03 -4.64 -5.70
CA PHE A 40 -0.15 -6.05 -6.05
C PHE A 40 -1.00 -6.80 -5.03
N GLU A 41 -0.71 -6.68 -3.73
CA GLU A 41 -1.47 -7.37 -2.68
C GLU A 41 -2.93 -6.93 -2.63
N LEU A 42 -3.20 -5.62 -2.77
CA LEU A 42 -4.55 -5.06 -2.81
C LEU A 42 -5.35 -5.64 -3.98
N PHE A 43 -4.79 -5.65 -5.19
CA PHE A 43 -5.48 -6.19 -6.37
C PHE A 43 -5.57 -7.71 -6.37
N ALA A 44 -4.60 -8.43 -5.79
CA ALA A 44 -4.73 -9.86 -5.54
C ALA A 44 -5.91 -10.16 -4.62
N GLY A 45 -6.17 -9.31 -3.62
CA GLY A 45 -7.37 -9.35 -2.79
C GLY A 45 -8.65 -9.08 -3.60
N VAL A 46 -8.65 -8.06 -4.46
CA VAL A 46 -9.78 -7.71 -5.34
C VAL A 46 -10.17 -8.88 -6.24
N PHE A 47 -9.21 -9.50 -6.94
CA PHE A 47 -9.50 -10.60 -7.87
C PHE A 47 -9.97 -11.89 -7.18
N ARG A 48 -9.83 -11.99 -5.86
CA ARG A 48 -10.31 -13.13 -5.07
C ARG A 48 -11.68 -12.90 -4.43
N CYS A 49 -12.22 -11.67 -4.48
CA CYS A 49 -13.46 -11.33 -3.79
C CYS A 49 -14.71 -11.63 -4.62
N ASN A 50 -15.89 -11.49 -4.01
CA ASN A 50 -17.17 -11.79 -4.64
C ASN A 50 -17.58 -10.78 -5.72
N ASP A 51 -17.07 -9.55 -5.67
CA ASP A 51 -17.40 -8.47 -6.60
C ASP A 51 -16.13 -7.66 -6.98
N PRO A 52 -15.27 -8.22 -7.86
CA PRO A 52 -13.99 -7.62 -8.21
C PRO A 52 -14.10 -6.27 -8.91
N GLU A 53 -15.19 -6.00 -9.63
CA GLU A 53 -15.39 -4.73 -10.34
C GLU A 53 -15.58 -3.59 -9.33
N ARG A 54 -16.51 -3.78 -8.38
CA ARG A 54 -16.78 -2.80 -7.33
C ARG A 54 -15.56 -2.58 -6.43
N GLU A 55 -14.93 -3.65 -5.97
CA GLU A 55 -13.78 -3.51 -5.07
C GLU A 55 -12.54 -2.98 -5.80
N GLY A 56 -12.37 -3.29 -7.09
CA GLY A 56 -11.30 -2.74 -7.92
C GLY A 56 -11.42 -1.23 -8.13
N LEU A 57 -12.65 -0.73 -8.35
CA LEU A 57 -12.90 0.71 -8.42
C LEU A 57 -12.56 1.38 -7.08
N LYS A 58 -12.97 0.79 -5.96
CA LYS A 58 -12.68 1.29 -4.62
C LYS A 58 -11.18 1.40 -4.35
N VAL A 59 -10.40 0.37 -4.70
CA VAL A 59 -8.94 0.38 -4.57
C VAL A 59 -8.32 1.46 -5.46
N SER A 60 -8.73 1.54 -6.73
CA SER A 60 -8.20 2.53 -7.68
C SER A 60 -8.44 3.97 -7.19
N THR A 61 -9.66 4.29 -6.76
CA THR A 61 -10.00 5.61 -6.23
C THR A 61 -9.25 5.94 -4.94
N PHE A 62 -9.02 4.95 -4.07
CA PHE A 62 -8.24 5.15 -2.85
C PHE A 62 -6.76 5.47 -3.16
N LEU A 63 -6.18 4.87 -4.20
CA LEU A 63 -4.77 5.04 -4.56
C LEU A 63 -4.47 6.30 -5.35
N GLU A 64 -5.45 6.86 -6.06
CA GLU A 64 -5.33 8.04 -6.93
C GLU A 64 -4.56 9.22 -6.33
N PRO A 65 -4.76 9.64 -5.05
CA PRO A 65 -4.08 10.81 -4.51
C PRO A 65 -2.64 10.54 -4.02
N PHE A 66 -2.15 9.29 -4.06
CA PHE A 66 -0.85 8.91 -3.52
C PHE A 66 0.21 8.68 -4.60
N HIS A 67 1.48 8.85 -4.23
CA HIS A 67 2.58 8.42 -5.10
C HIS A 67 2.69 6.90 -5.13
N LEU A 68 2.61 6.30 -6.31
CA LEU A 68 2.87 4.87 -6.51
C LEU A 68 4.34 4.65 -6.81
N LEU A 69 5.07 3.99 -5.90
CA LEU A 69 6.50 3.77 -6.02
C LEU A 69 6.79 2.42 -6.67
N PRO A 70 7.59 2.36 -7.75
CA PRO A 70 7.98 1.11 -8.37
C PRO A 70 8.83 0.27 -7.42
N PHE A 71 8.73 -1.05 -7.55
CA PHE A 71 9.74 -1.96 -6.99
C PHE A 71 10.85 -2.12 -8.02
N ASP A 72 11.82 -1.20 -7.95
CA ASP A 72 12.92 -1.10 -8.89
C ASP A 72 14.15 -1.91 -8.48
N TRP A 73 15.25 -1.75 -9.23
CA TRP A 73 16.49 -2.47 -9.00
C TRP A 73 17.07 -2.23 -7.60
N ASP A 74 17.11 -0.97 -7.15
CA ASP A 74 17.67 -0.62 -5.84
C ASP A 74 16.80 -1.15 -4.69
N SER A 75 15.47 -1.08 -4.85
CA SER A 75 14.50 -1.70 -3.95
C SER A 75 14.70 -3.20 -3.84
N ALA A 76 14.95 -3.88 -4.97
CA ALA A 76 15.19 -5.31 -5.02
C ALA A 76 16.48 -5.70 -4.28
N LEU A 77 17.59 -5.00 -4.53
CA LEU A 77 18.86 -5.26 -3.84
C LEU A 77 18.75 -5.05 -2.33
N LYS A 78 18.12 -3.95 -1.90
CA LYS A 78 17.97 -3.66 -0.47
C LYS A 78 17.08 -4.68 0.23
N THR A 79 15.99 -5.08 -0.42
CA THR A 79 15.08 -6.12 0.10
C THR A 79 15.80 -7.46 0.25
N ALA A 80 16.61 -7.86 -0.74
CA ALA A 80 17.38 -9.10 -0.70
C ALA A 80 18.43 -9.10 0.44
N GLU A 81 19.12 -7.98 0.65
CA GLU A 81 20.06 -7.82 1.76
C GLU A 81 19.37 -8.01 3.12
N ILE A 82 18.25 -7.31 3.34
CA ILE A 82 17.46 -7.41 4.58
C ILE A 82 16.97 -8.84 4.79
N ARG A 83 16.46 -9.48 3.72
CA ARG A 83 15.98 -10.86 3.78
C ARG A 83 17.06 -11.82 4.29
N PHE A 84 18.28 -11.72 3.75
CA PHE A 84 19.38 -12.56 4.17
C PHE A 84 19.84 -12.28 5.60
N GLN A 85 19.76 -11.03 6.07
CA GLN A 85 20.04 -10.68 7.46
C GLN A 85 19.02 -11.30 8.43
N LEU A 86 17.73 -11.32 8.04
CA LEU A 86 16.67 -11.91 8.86
C LEU A 86 16.75 -13.43 8.95
N GLU A 87 17.28 -14.12 7.92
CA GLU A 87 17.46 -15.58 7.91
C GLU A 87 18.65 -16.06 8.76
N LYS A 88 19.56 -15.15 9.13
CA LYS A 88 20.73 -15.47 9.97
C LYS A 88 20.45 -15.44 11.47
N ASN A 89 19.28 -14.94 11.88
CA ASN A 89 18.82 -14.92 13.27
C ASN A 89 17.92 -16.13 13.54
#